data_AF-A0AAV2J0I0-F1
#
_entry.id   AF-A0AAV2J0I0-F1
#
_cell.length_a   1.000
_cell.length_b   1.000
_cell.length_c   1.000
_cell.angle_alpha   90.00
_cell.angle_beta   90.00
_cell.angle_gamma   90.00
#
_symmetry.space_group_name_H-M   'P 1'
#
loop_
_entity.id
_entity.type
_entity.pdbx_description
1 polymer ?
#
loop_
_entity_poly.entity_id
_entity_poly.type
_entity_poly.pdbx_seq_one_letter_code
_entity_poly.pdbx_strand_id
1 'polypeptide(L)'
;MEISQELAGLETLRGTTKSEDLFAAVARVLERYNLSWEKMVGITTVGAPARIGRKSGLATLVAQKVAQCRSKLNQYHCILHQEQLCAKSIGLGDVVRDVIKIINCIRSKALSHRQFRALLEEVGVQYSDVLYHQKVCWLSKGKVLKRFFELRHAIAEFLTTKGSDIQVPTDDSWT
;
A
#
# COMPACT_ATOMS: atom_id res chain seq x y z
N MET A 1 1.67 -28.44 -10.68
CA MET A 1 1.37 -28.11 -9.27
C MET A 1 0.33 -27.02 -9.30
N GLU A 2 -0.87 -27.32 -8.83
CA GLU A 2 -1.93 -26.33 -8.70
C GLU A 2 -1.73 -25.59 -7.37
N ILE A 3 -1.77 -24.25 -7.39
CA ILE A 3 -1.62 -23.42 -6.21
C ILE A 3 -2.96 -22.72 -5.99
N SER A 4 -3.58 -22.96 -4.84
CA SER A 4 -4.78 -22.24 -4.41
C SER A 4 -4.45 -21.28 -3.27
N GLN A 5 -5.26 -20.23 -3.14
CA GLN A 5 -5.18 -19.26 -2.04
C GLN A 5 -6.55 -19.12 -1.40
N GLU A 6 -6.61 -19.35 -0.09
CA GLU A 6 -7.86 -19.30 0.68
C GLU A 6 -7.66 -18.53 1.98
N LEU A 7 -8.74 -17.90 2.46
CA LEU A 7 -8.75 -17.22 3.76
C LEU A 7 -9.01 -18.24 4.87
N ALA A 8 -7.99 -18.57 5.64
CA ALA A 8 -8.15 -19.49 6.78
C ALA A 8 -8.98 -18.88 7.92
N GLY A 9 -8.83 -17.59 8.24
CA GLY A 9 -9.61 -16.99 9.32
C GLY A 9 -9.42 -15.49 9.47
N LEU A 10 -10.42 -14.85 10.10
CA LEU A 10 -10.39 -13.46 10.51
C LEU A 10 -10.64 -13.41 12.02
N GLU A 11 -9.65 -12.95 12.78
CA GLU A 11 -9.70 -12.90 14.24
C GLU A 11 -9.68 -11.46 14.73
N THR A 12 -10.61 -11.13 15.63
CA THR A 12 -10.63 -9.84 16.32
C THR A 12 -9.76 -9.90 17.57
N LEU A 13 -8.84 -8.94 17.72
CA LEU A 13 -8.02 -8.77 18.93
C LEU A 13 -8.67 -7.73 19.85
N ARG A 14 -9.15 -8.14 21.03
CA ARG A 14 -10.00 -7.29 21.92
C ARG A 14 -9.25 -6.56 23.03
N GLY A 15 -7.92 -6.59 23.05
CA GLY A 15 -7.13 -5.97 24.11
C GLY A 15 -5.85 -5.36 23.56
N THR A 16 -4.79 -6.16 23.50
CA THR A 16 -3.51 -5.74 22.95
C THR A 16 -3.22 -6.38 21.60
N THR A 17 -2.22 -5.84 20.92
CA THR A 17 -1.69 -6.36 19.65
C THR A 17 -0.26 -6.86 19.83
N LYS A 18 0.05 -7.37 21.02
CA LYS A 18 1.35 -7.95 21.32
C LYS A 18 1.51 -9.24 20.51
N SER A 19 2.76 -9.65 20.36
CA SER A 19 3.11 -10.87 19.66
C SER A 19 2.43 -12.11 20.21
N GLU A 20 2.24 -12.19 21.53
CA GLU A 20 1.57 -13.31 22.19
C GLU A 20 0.08 -13.36 21.83
N ASP A 21 -0.60 -12.22 21.79
CA ASP A 21 -2.02 -12.13 21.38
C ASP A 21 -2.20 -12.56 19.92
N LEU A 22 -1.29 -12.10 19.06
CA LEU A 22 -1.25 -12.46 17.65
C LEU A 22 -0.97 -13.96 17.46
N PHE A 23 -0.04 -14.52 18.21
CA PHE A 23 0.28 -15.93 18.17
C PHE A 23 -0.92 -16.78 18.61
N ALA A 24 -1.57 -16.40 19.71
CA ALA A 24 -2.77 -17.07 20.19
C ALA A 24 -3.91 -17.02 19.14
N ALA A 25 -4.06 -15.91 18.42
CA ALA A 25 -5.02 -15.80 17.32
C ALA A 25 -4.70 -16.75 16.17
N VAL A 26 -3.42 -16.84 15.75
CA VAL A 26 -2.99 -17.80 14.73
C VAL A 26 -3.25 -19.24 15.20
N ALA A 27 -2.90 -19.56 16.44
CA ALA A 27 -3.13 -20.90 17.01
C ALA A 27 -4.61 -21.29 17.00
N ARG A 28 -5.50 -20.40 17.44
CA ARG A 28 -6.96 -20.66 17.40
C ARG A 28 -7.47 -20.94 15.99
N VAL A 29 -6.96 -20.23 14.97
CA VAL A 29 -7.37 -20.47 13.58
C VAL A 29 -6.88 -21.85 13.12
N LEU A 30 -5.61 -22.19 13.37
CA LEU A 30 -5.09 -23.50 13.00
C LEU A 30 -5.85 -24.63 13.69
N GLU A 31 -6.13 -24.51 15.00
CA GLU A 31 -6.90 -25.49 15.76
C GLU A 31 -8.34 -25.61 15.23
N ARG A 32 -9.02 -24.49 14.97
CA ARG A 32 -10.41 -24.47 14.46
C ARG A 32 -10.56 -25.25 13.16
N TYR A 33 -9.56 -25.18 12.28
CA TYR A 33 -9.57 -25.85 10.97
C TYR A 33 -8.71 -27.11 10.93
N ASN A 34 -8.24 -27.58 12.09
CA ASN A 34 -7.39 -28.76 12.22
C ASN A 34 -6.15 -28.73 11.29
N LEU A 35 -5.55 -27.55 11.14
CA LEU A 35 -4.36 -27.32 10.34
C LEU A 35 -3.10 -27.62 11.15
N SER A 36 -2.22 -28.46 10.61
CA SER A 36 -0.99 -28.86 11.30
C SER A 36 0.10 -27.79 11.22
N TRP A 37 0.72 -27.51 12.37
CA TRP A 37 1.93 -26.70 12.46
C TRP A 37 3.12 -27.31 11.71
N GLU A 38 3.21 -28.63 11.63
CA GLU A 38 4.27 -29.35 10.91
C GLU A 38 4.25 -29.06 9.41
N LYS A 39 3.06 -28.81 8.85
CA LYS A 39 2.88 -28.49 7.43
C LYS A 39 3.12 -27.02 7.12
N MET A 40 3.40 -26.17 8.12
CA MET A 40 3.64 -24.76 7.91
C MET A 40 5.08 -24.51 7.42
N VAL A 41 5.21 -24.17 6.14
CA VAL A 41 6.51 -23.96 5.49
C VAL A 41 7.00 -22.52 5.55
N GLY A 42 6.11 -21.55 5.77
CA GLY A 42 6.50 -20.16 5.87
C GLY A 42 5.48 -19.25 6.51
N ILE A 43 5.96 -18.10 6.97
CA ILE A 43 5.15 -17.01 7.51
C ILE A 43 5.58 -15.69 6.88
N THR A 44 4.59 -14.90 6.46
CA THR A 44 4.83 -13.52 6.00
C THR A 44 4.16 -12.55 6.97
N THR A 45 4.92 -11.61 7.53
CA THR A 45 4.39 -10.60 8.44
C THR A 45 4.70 -9.19 7.95
N VAL A 46 3.81 -8.22 8.21
CA VAL A 46 4.17 -6.80 8.04
C VAL A 46 5.18 -6.40 9.10
N GLY A 47 6.14 -5.56 8.73
CA GLY A 47 7.34 -5.32 9.53
C GLY A 47 7.19 -4.42 10.76
N ALA A 48 6.05 -4.47 11.44
CA ALA A 48 5.88 -3.80 12.72
C ALA A 48 6.78 -4.48 13.80
N PRO A 49 7.37 -3.72 14.74
CA PRO A 49 8.27 -4.27 15.77
C PRO A 49 7.67 -5.44 16.57
N ALA A 50 6.38 -5.40 16.91
CA ALA A 50 5.66 -6.48 17.59
C ALA A 50 5.58 -7.78 16.77
N ARG A 51 5.90 -7.75 15.47
CA ARG A 51 5.79 -8.89 14.55
C ARG A 51 7.14 -9.51 14.18
N ILE A 52 8.24 -8.76 14.28
CA ILE A 52 9.61 -9.20 13.92
C ILE A 52 10.61 -9.12 15.11
N GLY A 53 10.15 -8.92 16.35
CA GLY A 53 11.06 -8.95 17.49
C GLY A 53 11.90 -10.23 17.51
N ARG A 54 13.24 -10.13 17.49
CA ARG A 54 14.15 -11.29 17.41
C ARG A 54 13.94 -12.31 18.53
N LYS A 55 13.45 -11.86 19.69
CA LYS A 55 13.22 -12.71 20.86
C LYS A 55 11.74 -12.99 21.13
N SER A 56 10.85 -12.09 20.75
CA SER A 56 9.43 -12.15 21.14
C SER A 56 8.45 -11.84 20.03
N GLY A 57 8.86 -11.54 18.79
CA GLY A 57 7.95 -11.22 17.70
C GLY A 57 7.10 -12.42 17.26
N LEU A 58 5.94 -12.15 16.65
CA LEU A 58 5.04 -13.18 16.12
C LEU A 58 5.76 -14.23 15.26
N ALA A 59 6.58 -13.80 14.30
CA ALA A 59 7.29 -14.73 13.42
C ALA A 59 8.25 -15.66 14.19
N THR A 60 8.87 -15.14 15.24
CA THR A 60 9.73 -15.89 16.17
C THR A 60 8.92 -16.93 16.97
N LEU A 61 7.78 -16.54 17.53
CA LEU A 61 6.91 -17.45 18.29
C LEU A 61 6.38 -18.60 17.42
N VAL A 62 5.97 -18.28 16.19
CA VAL A 62 5.52 -19.30 15.22
C VAL A 62 6.69 -20.21 14.82
N ALA A 63 7.88 -19.66 14.56
CA ALA A 63 9.06 -20.47 14.26
C ALA A 63 9.43 -21.43 15.40
N GLN A 64 9.34 -20.99 16.66
CA GLN A 64 9.55 -21.84 17.83
C GLN A 64 8.52 -22.96 17.89
N LYS A 65 7.24 -22.68 17.66
CA LYS A 65 6.18 -23.69 17.65
C LYS A 65 6.38 -24.73 16.55
N VAL A 66 6.75 -24.30 15.34
CA VAL A 66 7.02 -25.19 14.21
C VAL A 66 8.28 -26.04 14.45
N ALA A 67 9.32 -25.47 15.08
CA ALA A 67 10.52 -26.21 15.46
C ALA A 67 10.25 -27.32 16.50
N GLN A 68 9.31 -27.11 17.43
CA GLN A 68 8.86 -28.16 18.36
C GLN A 68 8.23 -29.36 17.61
N CYS A 69 7.65 -29.12 16.44
CA CYS A 69 7.14 -30.15 15.53
C CYS A 69 8.22 -30.71 14.58
N ARG A 70 9.51 -30.51 14.88
CA ARG A 70 10.66 -30.96 14.05
C ARG A 70 10.63 -30.43 12.61
N SER A 71 9.98 -29.30 12.39
CA SER A 71 9.84 -28.67 11.08
C SER A 71 10.58 -27.34 11.02
N LYS A 72 10.89 -26.87 9.81
CA LYS A 72 11.59 -25.60 9.57
C LYS A 72 10.63 -24.59 8.96
N LEU A 73 10.63 -23.37 9.48
CA LEU A 73 9.80 -22.27 9.00
C LEU A 73 10.64 -21.22 8.28
N ASN A 74 10.24 -20.85 7.07
CA ASN A 74 10.78 -19.68 6.38
C ASN A 74 10.05 -18.40 6.83
N GLN A 75 10.81 -17.37 7.18
CA GLN A 75 10.24 -16.09 7.63
C GLN A 75 10.46 -15.03 6.56
N TYR A 76 9.36 -14.42 6.11
CA TYR A 76 9.37 -13.39 5.09
C TYR A 76 8.81 -12.08 5.63
N HIS A 77 9.35 -10.97 5.12
CA HIS A 77 8.71 -9.67 5.24
C HIS A 77 7.65 -9.54 4.15
N CYS A 78 6.50 -8.94 4.48
CA CYS A 78 5.49 -8.64 3.48
C CYS A 78 6.08 -7.74 2.39
N ILE A 79 5.92 -8.13 1.12
CA ILE A 79 6.40 -7.37 -0.05
C ILE A 79 5.91 -5.92 0.00
N LEU A 80 4.66 -5.70 0.41
CA LEU A 80 4.07 -4.36 0.56
C LEU A 80 4.81 -3.49 1.59
N HIS A 81 5.40 -4.11 2.62
CA HIS A 81 6.21 -3.38 3.60
C HIS A 81 7.60 -3.04 3.03
N GLN A 82 8.23 -3.98 2.32
CA GLN A 82 9.51 -3.73 1.66
C GLN A 82 9.38 -2.64 0.61
N GLU A 83 8.35 -2.69 -0.23
CA GLU A 83 8.02 -1.64 -1.20
C GLU A 83 7.83 -0.27 -0.51
N GLN A 84 7.10 -0.23 0.61
CA GLN A 84 6.90 1.00 1.36
C GLN A 84 8.20 1.54 1.97
N LEU A 85 9.13 0.67 2.38
CA LEU A 85 10.46 1.09 2.85
C LEU A 85 11.30 1.63 1.69
N CYS A 86 11.36 0.91 0.56
CA CYS A 86 12.04 1.36 -0.64
C CYS A 86 11.51 2.72 -1.11
N ALA A 87 10.19 2.91 -1.15
CA ALA A 87 9.57 4.18 -1.52
C ALA A 87 10.02 5.35 -0.63
N LYS A 88 10.24 5.12 0.68
CA LYS A 88 10.79 6.15 1.58
C LYS A 88 12.26 6.46 1.29
N SER A 89 13.03 5.46 0.87
CA SER A 89 14.45 5.60 0.56
C SER A 89 14.74 6.26 -0.79
N ILE A 90 13.80 6.22 -1.74
CA ILE A 90 13.98 6.78 -3.10
C ILE A 90 14.00 8.33 -3.10
N GLY A 91 13.63 9.00 -1.99
CA GLY A 91 13.82 10.46 -1.87
C GLY A 91 12.82 11.33 -2.66
N LEU A 92 11.80 10.75 -3.31
CA LEU A 92 10.77 11.47 -4.07
C LEU A 92 9.71 12.17 -3.21
N GLY A 93 10.00 12.44 -1.94
CA GLY A 93 9.05 13.01 -0.99
C GLY A 93 8.51 14.37 -1.43
N ASP A 94 9.38 15.19 -2.01
CA ASP A 94 9.06 16.55 -2.45
C ASP A 94 8.17 16.52 -3.70
N VAL A 95 8.56 15.75 -4.72
CA VAL A 95 7.77 15.54 -5.95
C VAL A 95 6.37 15.02 -5.63
N VAL A 96 6.27 13.99 -4.78
CA VAL A 96 4.98 13.43 -4.36
C VAL A 96 4.13 14.47 -3.64
N ARG A 97 4.74 15.30 -2.79
CA ARG A 97 4.02 16.34 -2.06
C ARG A 97 3.47 17.40 -3.01
N ASP A 98 4.23 17.80 -4.02
CA ASP A 98 3.78 18.82 -4.98
C ASP A 98 2.70 18.30 -5.91
N VAL A 99 2.82 17.06 -6.40
CA VAL A 99 1.75 16.37 -7.14
C VAL A 99 0.46 16.29 -6.31
N ILE A 100 0.55 15.94 -5.02
CA ILE A 100 -0.61 15.89 -4.12
C ILE A 100 -1.24 17.29 -3.97
N LYS A 101 -0.44 18.36 -3.84
CA LYS A 101 -0.99 19.73 -3.76
C LYS A 101 -1.78 20.10 -5.02
N ILE A 102 -1.25 19.79 -6.21
CA ILE A 102 -1.92 20.08 -7.48
C ILE A 102 -3.23 19.32 -7.59
N ILE A 103 -3.21 18.01 -7.32
CA ILE A 103 -4.42 17.17 -7.34
C ILE A 103 -5.45 17.68 -6.32
N ASN A 104 -5.02 18.06 -5.13
CA ASN A 104 -5.90 18.62 -4.12
C ASN A 104 -6.50 19.97 -4.57
N CYS A 105 -5.75 20.81 -5.28
CA CYS A 105 -6.27 22.06 -5.83
C CYS A 105 -7.46 21.77 -6.77
N ILE A 106 -7.28 20.87 -7.73
CA ILE A 106 -8.31 20.45 -8.69
C ILE A 106 -9.54 19.88 -7.97
N ARG A 107 -9.32 19.03 -6.97
CA ARG A 107 -10.39 18.28 -6.28
C ARG A 107 -11.04 19.03 -5.12
N SER A 108 -10.43 20.10 -4.61
CA SER A 108 -10.91 20.84 -3.43
C SER A 108 -12.28 21.49 -3.64
N LYS A 109 -12.62 21.87 -4.88
CA LYS A 109 -13.87 22.52 -5.24
C LYS A 109 -14.65 21.64 -6.21
N ALA A 110 -15.89 21.30 -5.87
CA ALA A 110 -16.74 20.43 -6.70
C ALA A 110 -16.93 20.96 -8.13
N LEU A 111 -17.08 22.28 -8.30
CA LEU A 111 -17.16 22.90 -9.63
C LEU A 111 -15.86 22.72 -10.42
N SER A 112 -14.71 22.97 -9.79
CA SER A 112 -13.39 22.80 -10.40
C SER A 112 -13.18 21.35 -10.86
N HIS A 113 -13.54 20.39 -10.01
CA HIS A 113 -13.42 18.98 -10.34
C HIS A 113 -14.29 18.58 -11.54
N ARG A 114 -15.55 19.02 -11.58
CA ARG A 114 -16.43 18.75 -12.74
C ARG A 114 -15.90 19.39 -14.03
N GLN A 115 -15.41 20.62 -13.97
CA GLN A 115 -14.83 21.31 -15.12
C GLN A 115 -13.57 20.62 -15.62
N PHE A 116 -12.72 20.12 -14.72
CA PHE A 116 -11.55 19.35 -15.10
C PHE A 116 -11.94 18.04 -15.79
N ARG A 117 -12.95 17.31 -15.28
CA ARG A 117 -13.43 16.08 -15.93
C ARG A 117 -13.99 16.34 -17.33
N ALA A 118 -14.72 17.44 -17.51
CA ALA A 118 -15.21 17.86 -18.83
C ALA A 118 -14.05 18.13 -19.81
N LEU A 119 -12.98 18.79 -19.35
CA LEU A 119 -11.78 18.99 -20.16
C LEU A 119 -11.14 17.65 -20.56
N LEU A 120 -11.04 16.69 -19.65
CA LEU A 120 -10.47 15.38 -19.96
C LEU A 120 -11.28 14.62 -21.03
N GLU A 121 -12.61 14.75 -20.99
CA GLU A 121 -13.51 14.16 -21.99
C GLU A 121 -13.34 14.84 -23.37
N GLU A 122 -13.16 16.17 -23.40
CA GLU A 122 -12.93 16.94 -24.62
C GLU A 122 -11.59 16.61 -25.29
N VAL A 123 -10.52 16.53 -24.50
CA VAL A 123 -9.17 16.18 -24.99
C VAL A 123 -9.08 14.69 -25.40
N GLY A 124 -10.06 13.87 -25.00
CA GLY A 124 -10.11 12.45 -25.36
C GLY A 124 -9.00 11.62 -24.71
N VAL A 125 -8.53 12.02 -23.53
CA VAL A 125 -7.50 11.25 -22.80
C VAL A 125 -8.06 9.93 -22.26
N GLN A 126 -7.19 8.94 -22.07
CA GLN A 126 -7.58 7.61 -21.57
C GLN A 126 -8.24 7.63 -20.17
N TYR A 127 -7.94 8.63 -19.34
CA TYR A 127 -8.44 8.71 -17.97
C TYR A 127 -9.51 9.77 -17.81
N SER A 128 -10.61 9.41 -17.16
CA SER A 128 -11.74 10.30 -16.89
C SER A 128 -11.57 11.18 -15.63
N ASP A 129 -10.49 10.99 -14.85
CA ASP A 129 -10.22 11.73 -13.61
C ASP A 129 -8.78 11.50 -13.08
N VAL A 130 -8.28 12.45 -12.28
CA VAL A 130 -7.09 12.28 -11.44
C VAL A 130 -7.37 11.36 -10.24
N LEU A 131 -6.35 10.62 -9.80
CA LEU A 131 -6.46 9.77 -8.61
C LEU A 131 -6.30 10.59 -7.33
N TYR A 132 -7.20 10.39 -6.37
CA TYR A 132 -7.06 10.97 -5.04
C TYR A 132 -6.09 10.13 -4.19
N HIS A 133 -5.13 10.78 -3.54
CA HIS A 133 -4.22 10.08 -2.63
C HIS A 133 -4.91 9.80 -1.29
N GLN A 134 -5.17 8.53 -1.00
CA GLN A 134 -5.50 8.08 0.36
C GLN A 134 -4.22 7.53 1.01
N LYS A 135 -3.87 8.05 2.20
CA LYS A 135 -2.66 7.69 2.97
C LYS A 135 -2.53 6.19 3.28
N VAL A 136 -3.58 5.41 3.06
CA VAL A 136 -3.74 4.02 3.54
C VAL A 136 -3.11 2.97 2.62
N CYS A 137 -2.76 3.29 1.36
CA CYS A 137 -2.19 2.31 0.44
C CYS A 137 -1.05 2.91 -0.38
N TRP A 138 0.18 2.42 -0.24
CA TRP A 138 1.34 2.95 -0.97
C TRP A 138 1.22 2.73 -2.49
N LEU A 139 0.57 1.63 -2.92
CA LEU A 139 0.22 1.40 -4.33
C LEU A 139 -0.60 2.55 -4.93
N SER A 140 -1.24 3.39 -4.09
CA SER A 140 -1.88 4.62 -4.56
C SER A 140 -0.87 5.68 -5.01
N LYS A 141 0.32 5.80 -4.39
CA LYS A 141 1.28 6.86 -4.72
C LYS A 141 1.90 6.67 -6.10
N GLY A 142 2.37 5.47 -6.41
CA GLY A 142 2.90 5.17 -7.76
C GLY A 142 1.85 5.34 -8.84
N LYS A 143 0.62 4.87 -8.60
CA LYS A 143 -0.52 5.07 -9.52
C LYS A 143 -0.91 6.54 -9.68
N VAL A 144 -0.88 7.30 -8.59
CA VAL A 144 -1.13 8.75 -8.60
C VAL A 144 -0.06 9.47 -9.41
N LEU A 145 1.22 9.18 -9.19
CA LEU A 145 2.32 9.77 -9.96
C LEU A 145 2.22 9.43 -11.44
N LYS A 146 2.00 8.14 -11.78
CA LYS A 146 1.84 7.70 -13.17
C LYS A 146 0.69 8.43 -13.85
N ARG A 147 -0.50 8.46 -13.23
CA ARG A 147 -1.67 9.13 -13.81
C ARG A 147 -1.47 10.64 -13.90
N PHE A 148 -0.84 11.25 -12.89
CA PHE A 148 -0.50 12.67 -12.94
C PHE A 148 0.41 12.98 -14.13
N PHE A 149 1.45 12.17 -14.34
CA PHE A 149 2.37 12.32 -15.46
C PHE A 149 1.65 12.18 -16.80
N GLU A 150 0.80 11.17 -16.96
CA GLU A 150 0.01 10.97 -18.19
C GLU A 150 -1.00 12.12 -18.44
N LEU A 151 -1.47 12.80 -17.39
CA LEU A 151 -2.40 13.93 -17.48
C LEU A 151 -1.73 15.32 -17.38
N ARG A 152 -0.40 15.40 -17.30
CA ARG A 152 0.33 16.63 -16.93
C ARG A 152 -0.01 17.82 -17.83
N HIS A 153 -0.19 17.60 -19.13
CA HIS A 153 -0.53 18.65 -20.08
C HIS A 153 -1.95 19.19 -19.88
N ALA A 154 -2.94 18.31 -19.72
CA ALA A 154 -4.32 18.70 -19.40
C ALA A 154 -4.43 19.37 -18.03
N ILE A 155 -3.61 18.95 -17.06
CA ILE A 155 -3.53 19.58 -15.74
C ILE A 155 -2.94 20.99 -15.84
N ALA A 156 -1.86 21.17 -16.61
CA ALA A 156 -1.24 22.48 -16.84
C ALA A 156 -2.22 23.44 -17.51
N GLU A 157 -2.86 23.01 -18.60
CA GLU A 157 -3.88 23.77 -19.31
C GLU A 157 -5.03 24.17 -18.37
N PHE A 158 -5.56 23.22 -17.61
CA PHE A 158 -6.64 23.48 -16.66
C PHE A 158 -6.24 24.54 -15.62
N LEU A 159 -5.05 24.43 -15.02
CA LEU A 159 -4.59 25.41 -14.02
C LEU A 159 -4.36 26.80 -14.63
N THR A 160 -3.86 26.89 -15.86
CA THR A 160 -3.74 28.16 -16.60
C THR A 160 -5.11 28.82 -16.81
N THR A 161 -6.13 28.06 -17.22
CA THR A 161 -7.50 28.62 -17.38
C THR A 161 -8.11 29.11 -16.07
N LYS A 162 -7.62 28.61 -14.92
CA LYS A 162 -8.04 29.05 -13.59
C LYS A 162 -7.24 30.23 -13.04
N GLY A 163 -6.25 30.74 -13.79
CA GLY A 163 -5.35 31.79 -13.32
C GLY A 163 -4.51 31.34 -12.12
N SER A 164 -4.14 30.07 -12.06
CA SER A 164 -3.32 29.53 -10.97
C SER A 164 -1.83 29.70 -11.28
N ASP A 165 -1.07 30.23 -10.31
CA ASP A 165 0.40 30.35 -10.42
C ASP A 165 1.15 29.03 -10.17
N ILE A 166 0.41 27.93 -9.93
CA ILE A 166 1.00 26.63 -9.62
C ILE A 166 1.71 26.08 -10.86
N GLN A 167 3.03 25.91 -10.76
CA GLN A 167 3.84 25.33 -11.81
C GLN A 167 3.62 23.82 -11.89
N VAL A 168 3.18 23.34 -13.05
CA VAL A 168 3.02 21.92 -13.34
C VAL A 168 4.26 21.44 -14.10
N PRO A 169 4.97 20.41 -13.62
CA PRO A 169 6.08 19.84 -14.37
C PRO A 169 5.57 19.24 -15.68
N THR A 170 6.04 19.78 -16.81
CA THR A 170 5.65 19.34 -18.16
C THR A 170 6.78 18.63 -18.92
N ASP A 171 8.00 18.67 -18.39
CA ASP A 171 9.17 18.03 -19.00
C ASP A 171 8.94 16.52 -19.18
N ASP A 172 9.34 16.03 -20.35
CA ASP A 172 9.30 14.62 -20.72
C ASP A 172 10.42 13.81 -20.01
N SER A 173 11.40 14.48 -19.40
CA SER A 173 12.57 13.89 -18.74
C SER A 173 12.32 13.27 -17.36
N TRP A 174 11.06 13.02 -16.96
CA TRP A 174 10.70 12.34 -15.69
C TRP A 174 10.99 10.82 -15.69
N THR A 175 12.16 10.41 -16.20
CA THR A 175 12.66 9.03 -16.18
C THR A 175 13.63 8.79 -15.04
#